data_AF-A0A2H5WEH5-F1
#
_entry.id   AF-A0A2H5WEH5-F1
#
_cell.length_a   1.000
_cell.length_b   1.000
_cell.length_c   1.000
_cell.angle_alpha   90.00
_cell.angle_beta   90.00
_cell.angle_gamma   90.00
#
_symmetry.space_group_name_H-M   'P 1'
#
loop_
_entity.id
_entity.type
_entity.pdbx_description
1 polymer ?
#
loop_
_entity_poly.entity_id
_entity_poly.type
_entity_poly.pdbx_seq_one_letter_code
_entity_poly.pdbx_strand_id
1 'polypeptide(L)'
;MSPETALGGALRRVAKDVWVWTDTGERELRVRDLTLRDLAPSYRVIFRGEHHLVEVPELWRKDVSDPDVEEVLTHLLAEQGRAADIYAEGLAELLDDHRARSRGFLVPLEAWDEAMSRVVGCQWDRADEEEIMARAERARQHDREQHDREQHD
;
A
#
# COMPACT_ATOMS: atom_id res chain seq x y z
N MET A 1 13.10 2.82 -13.33
CA MET A 1 12.50 1.96 -12.30
C MET A 1 12.77 0.52 -12.69
N SER A 2 13.41 -0.26 -11.82
CA SER A 2 13.51 -1.71 -12.01
C SER A 2 12.11 -2.30 -12.01
N PRO A 3 11.81 -3.32 -12.85
CA PRO A 3 10.51 -3.96 -12.81
C PRO A 3 10.30 -4.60 -11.43
N GLU A 4 9.18 -4.26 -10.78
CA GLU A 4 8.75 -4.93 -9.55
C GLU A 4 8.32 -6.36 -9.90
N THR A 5 8.82 -7.32 -9.13
CA THR A 5 8.46 -8.73 -9.27
C THR A 5 7.78 -9.23 -8.01
N ALA A 6 6.90 -10.20 -8.19
CA ALA A 6 6.18 -10.86 -7.12
C ALA A 6 6.25 -12.38 -7.27
N LEU A 7 5.77 -13.11 -6.26
CA LEU A 7 5.68 -14.57 -6.26
C LEU A 7 7.03 -15.23 -6.59
N GLY A 8 8.10 -14.77 -5.97
CA GLY A 8 9.45 -15.30 -6.21
C GLY A 8 9.95 -15.10 -7.64
N GLY A 9 9.50 -14.04 -8.32
CA GLY A 9 9.91 -13.70 -9.68
C GLY A 9 8.98 -14.20 -10.78
N ALA A 10 7.97 -15.03 -10.47
CA ALA A 10 7.04 -15.59 -11.46
C ALA A 10 6.15 -14.54 -12.14
N LEU A 11 5.93 -13.42 -11.46
CA LEU A 11 5.04 -12.37 -11.91
C LEU A 11 5.82 -11.05 -11.94
N ARG A 12 5.66 -10.31 -13.03
CA ARG A 12 6.33 -9.03 -13.24
C ARG A 12 5.31 -7.93 -13.49
N ARG A 13 5.46 -6.82 -12.78
CA ARG A 13 4.67 -5.62 -13.02
C ARG A 13 5.27 -4.83 -14.18
N VAL A 14 4.44 -4.50 -15.18
CA VAL A 14 4.87 -3.78 -16.38
C VAL A 14 4.21 -2.41 -16.52
N ALA A 15 3.10 -2.19 -15.83
CA ALA A 15 2.43 -0.91 -15.68
C ALA A 15 1.51 -0.96 -14.44
N LYS A 16 0.87 0.16 -14.11
CA LYS A 16 -0.14 0.23 -13.05
C LYS A 16 -1.25 -0.80 -13.28
N ASP A 17 -1.47 -1.67 -12.30
CA ASP A 17 -2.44 -2.77 -12.36
C ASP A 17 -2.27 -3.71 -13.57
N VAL A 18 -1.04 -3.82 -14.08
CA VAL A 18 -0.70 -4.73 -15.17
C VAL A 18 0.46 -5.63 -14.74
N TRP A 19 0.09 -6.86 -14.40
CA TRP A 19 0.99 -7.93 -14.06
C TRP A 19 1.01 -8.98 -15.17
N VAL A 20 2.21 -9.45 -15.51
CA VAL A 20 2.41 -10.48 -16.54
C VAL A 20 3.23 -11.63 -15.98
N TRP A 21 2.91 -12.85 -16.40
CA TRP A 21 3.69 -14.05 -16.11
C TRP A 21 5.03 -13.99 -16.84
N THR A 22 6.12 -14.32 -16.16
CA THR A 22 7.47 -14.22 -16.75
C THR A 22 7.75 -15.24 -17.84
N ASP A 23 7.19 -16.44 -17.69
CA ASP A 23 7.40 -17.56 -18.61
C ASP A 23 6.70 -17.40 -19.97
N THR A 24 5.56 -16.70 -19.99
CA THR A 24 4.67 -16.60 -21.16
C THR A 24 4.45 -15.17 -21.63
N GLY A 25 4.68 -14.17 -20.76
CA GLY A 25 4.33 -12.78 -21.01
C GLY A 25 2.83 -12.49 -20.96
N GLU A 26 1.99 -13.49 -20.66
CA GLU A 26 0.54 -13.33 -20.57
C GLU A 26 0.16 -12.48 -19.36
N ARG A 27 -0.85 -11.62 -19.53
CA ARG A 27 -1.37 -10.78 -18.45
C ARG A 27 -2.21 -11.60 -17.49
N GLU A 28 -1.96 -11.46 -16.19
CA GLU A 28 -2.83 -11.97 -15.13
C GLU A 28 -3.80 -10.86 -14.71
N LEU A 29 -5.10 -11.07 -14.97
CA LEU A 29 -6.14 -10.06 -14.74
C LEU A 29 -6.67 -10.05 -13.31
N ARG A 30 -6.47 -11.14 -12.57
CA ARG A 30 -6.94 -11.28 -11.18
C ARG A 30 -6.01 -10.58 -10.19
N VAL A 31 -4.73 -10.42 -10.57
CA VAL A 31 -3.72 -9.78 -9.74
C VAL A 31 -3.72 -8.27 -9.97
N ARG A 32 -3.79 -7.52 -8.88
CA ARG A 32 -3.84 -6.05 -8.84
C ARG A 32 -2.70 -5.51 -7.99
N ASP A 33 -2.38 -4.23 -8.14
CA ASP A 33 -1.39 -3.58 -7.27
C ASP A 33 -1.89 -3.59 -5.81
N LEU A 34 -1.00 -3.91 -4.88
CA LEU A 34 -1.21 -3.65 -3.46
C LEU A 34 -0.50 -2.34 -3.12
N THR A 35 -1.27 -1.33 -2.76
CA THR A 35 -0.76 0.00 -2.41
C THR A 35 -0.72 0.20 -0.91
N LEU A 36 0.07 1.16 -0.45
CA LEU A 36 0.04 1.56 0.96
C LEU A 36 -1.34 2.01 1.42
N ARG A 37 -2.15 2.59 0.53
CA ARG A 37 -3.55 2.94 0.83
C ARG A 37 -4.39 1.74 1.25
N ASP A 38 -4.14 0.56 0.66
CA ASP A 38 -4.88 -0.66 0.97
C ASP A 38 -4.54 -1.21 2.38
N LEU A 39 -3.38 -0.80 2.91
CA LEU A 39 -2.85 -1.25 4.20
C LEU A 39 -2.97 -0.19 5.31
N ALA A 40 -3.00 1.09 4.94
CA ALA A 40 -3.01 2.20 5.87
C ALA A 40 -4.37 2.40 6.54
N PRO A 41 -4.40 2.86 7.81
CA PRO A 41 -5.65 3.25 8.45
C PRO A 41 -6.36 4.37 7.68
N SER A 42 -7.68 4.34 7.72
CA SER A 42 -8.49 5.43 7.20
C SER A 42 -8.53 6.57 8.22
N TYR A 43 -7.91 7.69 7.86
CA TYR A 43 -7.95 8.91 8.67
C TYR A 43 -8.93 9.94 8.09
N ARG A 44 -9.41 10.79 8.98
CA ARG A 44 -10.36 11.84 8.62
C ARG A 44 -9.71 12.90 7.73
N VAL A 45 -10.45 13.33 6.72
CA VAL A 45 -10.10 14.49 5.89
C VAL A 45 -10.91 15.71 6.33
N ILE A 46 -10.25 16.84 6.46
CA ILE A 46 -10.86 18.13 6.80
C ILE A 46 -10.55 19.19 5.74
N PHE A 47 -11.39 20.22 5.72
CA PHE A 47 -11.30 21.35 4.82
C PHE A 47 -11.00 22.61 5.65
N ARG A 48 -9.92 23.33 5.34
CA ARG A 48 -9.56 24.61 5.99
C ARG A 48 -9.26 25.65 4.92
N GLY A 49 -10.26 26.46 4.58
CA GLY A 49 -10.17 27.36 3.43
C GLY A 49 -10.03 26.56 2.14
N GLU A 50 -9.02 26.89 1.33
CA GLU A 50 -8.70 26.19 0.07
C GLU A 50 -7.86 24.92 0.26
N HIS A 51 -7.55 24.53 1.50
CA HIS A 51 -6.66 23.39 1.78
C HIS A 51 -7.43 22.16 2.28
N HIS A 52 -7.10 21.00 1.72
CA HIS A 52 -7.51 19.68 2.19
C HIS A 52 -6.40 19.06 3.04
N LEU A 53 -6.76 18.61 4.24
CA LEU A 53 -5.80 18.07 5.21
C LEU A 53 -6.30 16.74 5.77
N VAL A 54 -5.39 15.81 6.00
CA VAL A 54 -5.62 14.55 6.71
C VAL A 54 -5.24 14.74 8.18
N GLU A 55 -6.13 14.34 9.08
CA GLU A 55 -5.90 14.37 10.53
C GLU A 55 -5.30 13.03 10.99
N VAL A 56 -4.01 13.03 11.33
CA VAL A 56 -3.29 11.83 11.81
C VAL A 56 -3.10 11.91 13.33
N PRO A 57 -3.65 10.98 14.13
CA PRO A 57 -3.50 11.00 15.59
C PRO A 57 -2.05 10.90 16.07
N GLU A 58 -1.71 11.48 17.22
CA GLU A 58 -0.36 11.36 17.80
C GLU A 58 0.05 9.89 18.06
N LEU A 59 -0.93 9.05 18.43
CA LEU A 59 -0.75 7.62 18.71
C LEU A 59 -1.00 6.71 17.51
N TRP A 60 -0.91 7.23 16.28
CA TRP A 60 -1.19 6.52 15.02
C TRP A 60 -0.50 5.15 14.91
N ARG A 61 0.68 4.95 15.52
CA ARG A 61 1.39 3.66 15.52
C ARG A 61 0.58 2.51 16.12
N LYS A 62 -0.42 2.79 16.95
CA LYS A 62 -1.31 1.75 17.49
C LYS A 62 -2.25 1.17 16.43
N ASP A 63 -2.52 1.94 15.38
CA ASP A 63 -3.46 1.60 14.32
C ASP A 63 -2.74 1.00 13.10
N VAL A 64 -1.41 1.08 13.06
CA VAL A 64 -0.57 0.61 11.95
C VAL A 64 0.13 -0.68 12.35
N SER A 65 -0.16 -1.75 11.64
CA SER A 65 0.51 -3.05 11.80
C SER A 65 1.55 -3.34 10.72
N ASP A 66 1.45 -2.66 9.57
CA ASP A 66 2.31 -2.90 8.42
C ASP A 66 3.59 -2.04 8.49
N PRO A 67 4.79 -2.63 8.36
CA PRO A 67 6.06 -1.91 8.52
C PRO A 67 6.32 -0.90 7.39
N ASP A 68 5.86 -1.16 6.16
CA ASP A 68 6.04 -0.23 5.05
C ASP A 68 5.15 1.01 5.25
N VAL A 69 3.93 0.80 5.76
CA VAL A 69 3.06 1.91 6.19
C VAL A 69 3.70 2.70 7.33
N GLU A 70 4.26 2.02 8.34
CA GLU A 70 4.90 2.69 9.48
C GLU A 70 6.09 3.56 9.05
N GLU A 71 6.95 3.03 8.18
CA GLU A 71 8.09 3.76 7.63
C GLU A 71 7.62 5.00 6.88
N VAL A 72 6.71 4.84 5.91
CA VAL A 72 6.24 5.96 5.08
C VAL A 72 5.51 7.00 5.90
N LEU A 73 4.66 6.62 6.85
CA LEU A 73 4.01 7.58 7.75
C LEU A 73 5.01 8.32 8.63
N THR A 74 6.04 7.63 9.13
CA THR A 74 7.09 8.28 9.93
C THR A 74 7.78 9.39 9.13
N HIS A 75 8.13 9.12 7.86
CA HIS A 75 8.75 10.11 6.98
C HIS A 75 7.78 11.24 6.59
N LEU A 76 6.56 10.89 6.18
CA LEU A 76 5.54 11.86 5.78
C LEU A 76 5.22 12.85 6.91
N LEU A 77 5.08 12.36 8.14
CA LEU A 77 4.81 13.20 9.30
C LEU A 77 6.01 14.07 9.68
N ALA A 78 7.23 13.58 9.51
CA ALA A 78 8.43 14.38 9.78
C ALA A 78 8.62 15.53 8.76
N GLU A 79 8.28 15.30 7.49
CA GLU A 79 8.52 16.25 6.41
C GLU A 79 7.34 17.20 6.16
N GLN A 80 6.12 16.69 6.24
CA GLN A 80 4.89 17.41 5.84
C GLN A 80 3.91 17.58 7.00
N GLY A 81 4.08 16.85 8.10
CA GLY A 81 3.19 16.89 9.25
C GLY A 81 3.33 18.18 10.04
N ARG A 82 2.18 18.83 10.30
CA ARG A 82 2.11 19.98 11.21
C ARG A 82 1.38 19.59 12.47
N ALA A 83 2.05 19.69 13.62
CA ALA A 83 1.41 19.43 14.91
C ALA A 83 0.19 20.34 15.11
N ALA A 84 -0.95 19.75 15.48
CA ALA A 84 -2.18 20.49 15.73
C ALA A 84 -3.09 19.73 16.71
N ASP A 85 -4.07 20.44 17.26
CA ASP A 85 -5.22 19.81 17.89
C ASP A 85 -6.19 19.36 16.80
N ILE A 86 -6.41 18.04 16.73
CA ILE A 86 -7.29 17.38 15.76
C ILE A 86 -8.54 16.84 16.46
N TYR A 87 -9.54 16.44 15.69
CA TYR A 87 -10.74 15.83 16.27
C TYR A 87 -10.48 14.42 16.81
N ALA A 88 -10.94 14.16 18.04
CA ALA A 88 -10.85 12.82 18.63
C ALA A 88 -12.15 12.04 18.35
N GLU A 89 -12.18 11.29 17.25
CA GLU A 89 -13.37 10.55 16.78
C GLU A 89 -13.92 9.59 17.86
N GLY A 90 -13.05 8.93 18.64
CA GLY A 90 -13.47 8.04 19.74
C GLY A 90 -13.83 8.73 21.07
N LEU A 91 -13.48 10.01 21.27
CA LEU A 91 -13.78 10.73 22.52
C LEU A 91 -15.13 11.47 22.44
N ALA A 92 -15.53 11.87 21.23
CA ALA A 92 -16.77 12.59 20.99
C ALA A 92 -18.02 11.71 21.13
N GLU A 93 -17.95 10.43 20.74
CA GLU A 93 -19.04 9.47 20.96
C GLU A 93 -19.26 9.15 22.44
N LEU A 94 -18.20 9.18 23.25
CA LEU A 94 -18.23 8.90 24.69
C LEU A 94 -18.73 10.09 25.53
N LEU A 95 -18.53 11.32 25.06
CA LEU A 95 -18.82 12.54 25.81
C LEU A 95 -20.03 13.33 25.28
N ASP A 96 -20.64 12.88 24.17
CA ASP A 96 -21.60 13.68 23.39
C ASP A 96 -21.06 15.10 23.08
N ASP A 97 -19.73 15.21 23.01
CA ASP A 97 -19.01 16.45 22.82
C ASP A 97 -18.22 16.38 21.51
N HIS A 98 -18.86 16.86 20.45
CA HIS A 98 -18.26 17.03 19.13
C HIS A 98 -17.12 18.08 19.08
N ARG A 99 -16.58 18.50 20.22
CA ARG A 99 -15.39 19.37 20.34
C ARG A 99 -14.22 18.68 21.03
N ALA A 100 -14.32 17.40 21.38
CA ALA A 100 -13.21 16.67 21.93
C ALA A 100 -12.02 16.70 20.95
N ARG A 101 -10.92 17.31 21.39
CA ARG A 101 -9.69 17.47 20.62
C ARG A 101 -8.59 16.63 21.24
N SER A 102 -7.79 16.01 20.40
CA SER A 102 -6.55 15.32 20.78
C SER A 102 -5.38 15.90 20.00
N ARG A 103 -4.16 15.65 20.49
CA ARG A 103 -2.96 16.01 19.74
C ARG A 103 -2.81 15.07 18.54
N GLY A 104 -2.34 15.63 17.45
CA GLY A 104 -2.00 14.91 16.25
C GLY A 104 -1.29 15.80 15.24
N PHE A 105 -1.39 15.40 13.97
CA PHE A 105 -0.75 16.05 12.85
C PHE A 105 -1.77 16.35 11.76
N LEU A 106 -1.56 17.46 11.07
CA LEU A 106 -2.23 17.80 9.83
C LEU A 106 -1.25 17.57 8.69
N VAL A 107 -1.65 16.75 7.71
CA VAL A 107 -0.88 16.46 6.50
C VAL A 107 -1.66 16.95 5.29
N PRO A 108 -1.05 17.65 4.33
CA PRO A 108 -1.72 17.97 3.06
C PRO A 108 -2.24 16.71 2.37
N LEU A 109 -3.50 16.74 1.90
CA LEU A 109 -4.12 15.58 1.25
C LEU A 109 -3.33 15.14 0.01
N GLU A 110 -2.76 16.07 -0.76
CA GLU A 110 -1.94 15.76 -1.93
C GLU A 110 -0.69 14.95 -1.56
N ALA A 111 0.02 15.36 -0.49
CA ALA A 111 1.19 14.63 0.00
C ALA A 111 0.82 13.26 0.57
N TRP A 112 -0.34 13.17 1.24
CA TRP A 112 -0.90 11.90 1.69
C TRP A 112 -1.20 10.99 0.50
N ASP A 113 -1.89 11.49 -0.52
CA ASP A 113 -2.28 10.71 -1.69
C ASP A 113 -1.09 10.21 -2.49
N GLU A 114 -0.06 11.05 -2.65
CA GLU A 114 1.22 10.67 -3.25
C GLU A 114 1.88 9.53 -2.47
N ALA A 115 2.06 9.68 -1.15
CA ALA A 115 2.68 8.68 -0.29
C ALA A 115 1.90 7.36 -0.31
N MET A 116 0.57 7.41 -0.17
CA MET A 116 -0.30 6.24 -0.11
C MET A 116 -0.49 5.54 -1.47
N SER A 117 -0.14 6.20 -2.58
CA SER A 117 -0.19 5.60 -3.93
C SER A 117 0.98 4.66 -4.22
N ARG A 118 1.99 4.61 -3.35
CA ARG A 118 3.14 3.70 -3.49
C ARG A 118 2.67 2.25 -3.51
N VAL A 119 3.10 1.52 -4.54
CA VAL A 119 2.89 0.08 -4.66
C VAL A 119 3.94 -0.63 -3.82
N VAL A 120 3.49 -1.58 -3.00
CA VAL A 120 4.36 -2.39 -2.11
C VAL A 120 4.26 -3.88 -2.40
N GLY A 121 3.35 -4.27 -3.29
CA GLY A 121 3.23 -5.64 -3.75
C GLY A 121 2.06 -5.82 -4.69
N CYS A 122 1.47 -7.01 -4.63
CA CYS A 122 0.30 -7.37 -5.39
C CYS A 122 -0.72 -8.10 -4.51
N GLN A 123 -1.98 -8.02 -4.91
CA GLN A 123 -3.10 -8.65 -4.22
C GLN A 123 -4.05 -9.29 -5.22
N TRP A 124 -4.85 -10.25 -4.76
CA TRP A 124 -5.88 -10.94 -5.52
C TRP A 124 -6.98 -11.41 -4.55
N ASP A 125 -8.09 -11.88 -5.10
CA ASP A 125 -9.20 -12.38 -4.29
C ASP A 125 -8.86 -13.76 -3.74
N ARG A 126 -9.20 -14.01 -2.47
CA ARG A 126 -8.89 -15.29 -1.79
C ARG A 126 -9.40 -16.53 -2.55
N ALA A 127 -10.46 -16.38 -3.34
CA ALA A 127 -11.00 -17.45 -4.17
C ALA A 127 -10.03 -17.92 -5.28
N ASP A 128 -9.13 -17.04 -5.74
CA ASP A 128 -8.17 -17.30 -6.81
C ASP A 128 -6.78 -17.75 -6.30
N GLU A 129 -6.55 -17.69 -4.99
CA GLU A 129 -5.26 -17.93 -4.32
C GLU A 129 -4.59 -19.23 -4.79
N GLU A 130 -5.31 -20.35 -4.72
CA GLU A 130 -4.77 -21.67 -5.03
C GLU A 130 -4.29 -21.75 -6.48
N GLU A 131 -5.09 -21.21 -7.42
CA GLU A 131 -4.77 -21.26 -8.84
C GLU A 131 -3.58 -20.35 -9.19
N ILE A 132 -3.56 -19.14 -8.62
CA ILE A 132 -2.46 -18.18 -8.81
C ILE A 132 -1.15 -18.77 -8.27
N MET A 133 -1.17 -19.36 -7.08
CA MET A 133 0.02 -19.96 -6.47
C MET A 133 0.51 -21.19 -7.25
N ALA A 134 -0.40 -22.04 -7.73
CA ALA A 134 -0.06 -23.18 -8.58
C ALA A 134 0.52 -22.72 -9.93
N ARG A 135 -0.03 -21.66 -10.53
CA ARG A 135 0.49 -21.07 -11.79
C ARG A 135 1.88 -20.47 -11.60
N ALA A 136 2.13 -19.80 -10.48
CA ALA A 136 3.42 -19.21 -10.15
C ALA A 136 4.51 -20.28 -9.98
N GLU A 137 4.20 -21.41 -9.35
CA GLU A 137 5.18 -22.51 -9.23
C GLU A 137 5.56 -23.08 -10.60
N ARG A 138 4.59 -23.25 -11.50
CA ARG A 138 4.87 -23.69 -12.88
C ARG A 138 5.77 -22.71 -13.63
N ALA A 139 5.52 -21.40 -13.50
CA ALA A 139 6.36 -20.37 -14.12
C ALA A 139 7.81 -20.45 -13.63
N ARG A 140 8.01 -20.57 -12.30
CA ARG A 140 9.37 -20.69 -11.72
C ARG A 140 10.09 -21.95 -12.17
N GLN A 141 9.39 -23.06 -12.34
CA GLN A 141 9.97 -24.30 -12.86
C GLN A 141 10.43 -24.12 -14.30
N HIS A 142 9.57 -23.54 -15.16
CA HIS A 142 9.91 -23.27 -16.54
C HIS A 142 11.13 -22.36 -16.68
N ASP A 143 11.17 -21.25 -15.92
CA ASP A 143 12.29 -20.30 -15.98
C ASP A 143 13.61 -20.93 -15.54
N ARG A 144 13.59 -21.84 -14.53
CA ARG A 144 14.78 -22.62 -14.12
C ARG A 144 15.25 -23.57 -15.22
N GLU A 145 14.33 -24.29 -15.85
CA GLU A 145 14.67 -25.24 -16.92
C GLU A 145 15.24 -24.54 -18.17
N GLN A 146 14.72 -23.36 -18.52
CA GLN A 146 15.26 -22.56 -19.63
C GLN A 146 16.68 -22.07 -19.31
N HIS A 147 16.88 -21.56 -18.10
CA HIS A 147 18.19 -21.08 -17.66
C HIS A 147 19.25 -22.19 -17.64
N ASP A 148 18.88 -23.39 -17.20
CA ASP A 148 19.78 -24.55 -17.19
C ASP A 148 20.16 -25.02 -18.61
N ARG A 149 19.24 -24.90 -19.58
CA ARG A 149 19.52 -25.22 -20.99
C ARG A 149 20.48 -24.22 -21.61
N GLU A 150 20.25 -22.92 -21.40
CA GLU A 150 21.09 -21.85 -21.95
C GLU A 150 22.53 -21.86 -21.38
N GLN A 151 22.76 -22.46 -20.21
CA GLN A 151 24.10 -22.61 -19.63
C GLN A 151 24.88 -23.84 -20.16
N HIS A 152 24.20 -24.78 -20.82
CA HIS A 152 24.79 -26.01 -21.34
C HIS A 152 24.97 -26.02 -22.86
N ASP A 153 24.57 -24.95 -23.55
CA ASP A 153 24.83 -24.66 -24.97
C ASP A 153 25.98 -23.65 -25.15
#